data_AF-A0A2Z6P2B0-F1
#
_entry.id   AF-A0A2Z6P2B0-F1
#
_cell.length_a   1.000
_cell.length_b   1.000
_cell.length_c   1.000
_cell.angle_alpha   90.00
_cell.angle_beta   90.00
_cell.angle_gamma   90.00
#
_symmetry.space_group_name_H-M   'P 1'
#
loop_
_entity.id
_entity.type
_entity.pdbx_description
1 polymer ?
#
loop_
_entity_poly.entity_id
_entity_poly.type
_entity_poly.pdbx_seq_one_letter_code
_entity_poly.pdbx_strand_id
1 'polypeptide(L)'
;MDKGDSPSPAICMLQDTSKISIEDDFLNIIPMTTIEALKDMKMETSLVVCGVVKVILDEDDWFYTACICHKKVYPDEKNISPEVTRY
;
A
#
# COMPACT_ATOMS: atom_id res chain seq x y z
N MET A 1 -56.06 18.08 -17.48
CA MET A 1 -54.63 18.28 -17.77
C MET A 1 -53.87 17.83 -16.55
N ASP A 2 -53.55 16.54 -16.51
CA ASP A 2 -52.74 15.94 -15.45
C ASP A 2 -51.30 16.45 -15.56
N LYS A 3 -50.84 17.15 -14.53
CA LYS A 3 -49.43 17.48 -14.36
C LYS A 3 -48.74 16.22 -13.83
N GLY A 4 -48.02 15.53 -14.72
CA GLY A 4 -47.13 14.45 -14.34
C GLY A 4 -46.01 15.01 -13.47
N ASP A 5 -45.96 14.56 -12.20
CA ASP A 5 -44.82 14.76 -11.32
C ASP A 5 -43.59 14.07 -11.93
N SER A 6 -42.74 14.88 -12.57
CA SER A 6 -41.42 14.43 -13.00
C SER A 6 -40.54 14.23 -11.76
N PRO A 7 -39.95 13.06 -11.53
CA PRO A 7 -39.05 12.87 -10.40
C PRO A 7 -37.84 13.80 -10.56
N SER A 8 -37.42 14.43 -9.46
CA SER A 8 -36.29 15.37 -9.45
C SER A 8 -34.98 14.66 -9.86
N PRO A 9 -34.14 15.29 -10.71
CA PRO A 9 -32.86 14.72 -11.19
C PRO A 9 -31.82 14.43 -10.09
N ALA A 10 -32.04 14.92 -8.87
CA ALA A 10 -31.07 14.87 -7.79
C ALA A 10 -30.71 13.44 -7.33
N ILE A 11 -31.60 12.46 -7.53
CA ILE A 11 -31.35 11.07 -7.09
C ILE A 11 -30.45 10.31 -8.09
N CYS A 12 -30.36 10.72 -9.35
CA CYS A 12 -29.49 10.07 -10.35
C CYS A 12 -27.99 10.34 -10.16
N MET A 13 -27.61 11.23 -9.22
CA MET A 13 -26.21 11.59 -8.94
C MET A 13 -25.62 10.84 -7.73
N LEU A 14 -26.38 9.95 -7.10
CA LEU A 14 -25.81 9.01 -6.13
C LEU A 14 -25.06 7.94 -6.90
N GLN A 15 -23.77 8.18 -7.12
CA GLN A 15 -22.89 7.13 -7.63
C GLN A 15 -22.92 5.96 -6.64
N ASP A 16 -23.20 4.76 -7.15
CA ASP A 16 -23.10 3.51 -6.40
C ASP A 16 -21.64 3.35 -5.90
N THR A 17 -21.37 3.81 -4.68
CA THR A 17 -20.05 3.64 -4.04
C THR A 17 -19.70 2.18 -3.80
N SER A 18 -20.66 1.27 -3.97
CA SER A 18 -20.50 -0.18 -3.92
C SER A 18 -19.68 -0.77 -5.09
N LYS A 19 -19.38 0.02 -6.12
CA LYS A 19 -18.58 -0.39 -7.29
C LYS A 19 -17.21 0.27 -7.38
N ILE A 20 -16.84 1.13 -6.42
CA ILE A 20 -15.54 1.77 -6.43
C ILE A 20 -14.53 0.73 -5.91
N SER A 21 -13.62 0.29 -6.79
CA SER A 21 -12.50 -0.57 -6.38
C SER A 21 -11.64 0.20 -5.38
N ILE A 22 -11.04 -0.48 -4.40
CA ILE A 22 -10.02 0.12 -3.51
C ILE A 22 -8.93 0.80 -4.33
N GLU A 23 -8.63 0.26 -5.52
CA GLU A 23 -7.69 0.82 -6.47
C GLU A 23 -8.17 2.16 -7.03
N ASP A 24 -9.45 2.28 -7.40
CA ASP A 24 -10.03 3.53 -7.87
C ASP A 24 -10.08 4.56 -6.73
N ASP A 25 -10.44 4.18 -5.51
CA ASP A 25 -10.39 5.09 -4.36
C ASP A 25 -8.96 5.55 -4.06
N PHE A 26 -7.98 4.65 -4.06
CA PHE A 26 -6.58 4.97 -3.76
C PHE A 26 -5.97 5.93 -4.79
N LEU A 27 -6.22 5.67 -6.09
CA LEU A 27 -5.70 6.49 -7.17
C LEU A 27 -6.40 7.85 -7.28
N ASN A 28 -7.67 7.94 -6.86
CA ASN A 28 -8.43 9.18 -6.91
C ASN A 28 -8.24 10.08 -5.67
N ILE A 29 -7.92 9.49 -4.50
CA ILE A 29 -7.76 10.24 -3.24
C ILE A 29 -6.30 10.71 -3.05
N ILE A 30 -5.32 9.90 -3.45
CA ILE A 30 -3.91 10.21 -3.23
C ILE A 30 -3.32 10.90 -4.48
N PRO A 31 -2.67 12.07 -4.34
CA PRO A 31 -2.16 12.79 -5.49
C PRO A 31 -1.08 11.97 -6.22
N MET A 32 -1.19 11.97 -7.55
CA MET A 32 -0.19 11.39 -8.43
C MET A 32 0.98 12.35 -8.65
N THR A 33 2.19 11.82 -8.73
CA THR A 33 3.41 12.59 -8.99
C THR A 33 4.37 11.82 -9.91
N THR A 34 5.47 12.47 -10.30
CA THR A 34 6.55 11.87 -11.10
C THR A 34 7.79 11.61 -10.25
N ILE A 35 8.63 10.67 -10.69
CA ILE A 35 9.92 10.38 -10.04
C ILE A 35 10.82 11.63 -10.01
N GLU A 36 10.75 12.50 -11.02
CA GLU A 36 11.53 13.74 -11.07
C GLU A 36 11.08 14.74 -10.00
N ALA A 37 9.78 14.93 -9.81
CA ALA A 37 9.23 15.84 -8.82
C ALA A 37 9.54 15.41 -7.37
N LEU A 38 9.79 14.11 -7.15
CA LEU A 38 10.15 13.58 -5.83
C LEU A 38 11.59 13.88 -5.40
N LYS A 39 12.51 14.19 -6.32
CA LYS A 39 13.95 14.35 -6.01
C LYS A 39 14.23 15.45 -4.98
N ASP A 40 13.48 16.54 -5.04
CA ASP A 40 13.66 17.73 -4.19
C ASP A 40 12.57 17.89 -3.13
N MET A 41 11.67 16.90 -2.99
CA MET A 41 10.56 16.96 -2.05
C MET A 41 11.04 16.79 -0.61
N LYS A 42 10.67 17.73 0.27
CA LYS A 42 11.05 17.74 1.69
C LYS A 42 9.90 17.47 2.66
N MET A 43 8.69 17.33 2.14
CA MET A 43 7.48 17.11 2.93
C MET A 43 7.23 15.61 3.09
N GLU A 44 6.91 15.17 4.30
CA GLU A 44 6.45 13.80 4.55
C GLU A 44 4.99 13.68 4.12
N THR A 45 4.74 12.93 3.05
CA THR A 45 3.39 12.72 2.49
C THR A 45 3.32 11.42 1.68
N SER A 46 2.11 10.89 1.49
CA SER A 46 1.84 9.71 0.67
C SER A 46 1.43 10.13 -0.74
N LEU A 47 2.03 9.52 -1.76
CA LEU A 47 1.82 9.86 -3.17
C LEU A 47 1.73 8.61 -4.05
N VAL A 48 1.08 8.74 -5.20
CA VAL A 48 1.04 7.71 -6.24
C VAL A 48 2.09 8.00 -7.30
N VAL A 49 2.86 6.97 -7.69
CA VAL A 49 3.82 7.06 -8.80
C VAL A 49 3.63 5.87 -9.73
N CYS A 50 3.49 6.15 -11.02
CA CYS A 50 3.58 5.12 -12.06
C CYS A 50 5.04 4.91 -12.45
N GLY A 51 5.51 3.67 -12.40
CA GLY A 51 6.89 3.32 -12.74
C GLY A 51 7.05 1.85 -13.10
N VAL A 52 8.24 1.50 -13.56
CA VAL A 52 8.64 0.13 -13.88
C VAL A 52 9.71 -0.30 -12.88
N VAL A 53 9.48 -1.42 -12.20
CA VAL A 53 10.52 -2.05 -11.37
C VAL A 53 11.62 -2.57 -12.30
N LYS A 54 12.81 -1.96 -12.24
CA LYS A 54 13.93 -2.33 -13.12
C LYS A 54 14.79 -3.44 -12.56
N VAL A 55 15.08 -3.38 -11.27
CA VAL A 55 15.97 -4.29 -10.55
C VAL A 55 15.44 -4.44 -9.13
N ILE A 56 15.47 -5.66 -8.61
CA ILE A 56 15.31 -5.96 -7.19
C ILE A 56 16.71 -6.19 -6.64
N LEU A 57 17.11 -5.44 -5.62
CA LEU A 57 18.39 -5.64 -4.95
C LEU A 57 18.27 -6.87 -4.04
N ASP A 58 18.94 -7.96 -4.41
CA ASP A 58 19.05 -9.19 -3.64
C ASP A 58 20.35 -9.16 -2.82
N GLU A 59 20.47 -8.16 -1.95
CA GLU A 59 21.56 -8.05 -0.98
C GLU A 59 21.16 -8.77 0.31
N ASP A 60 22.11 -9.27 1.10
CA ASP A 60 21.88 -10.18 2.24
C ASP A 60 20.90 -9.66 3.33
N ASP A 61 20.46 -8.40 3.28
CA ASP A 61 19.60 -7.74 4.27
C ASP A 61 18.23 -7.26 3.72
N TRP A 62 17.78 -7.72 2.53
CA TRP A 62 16.49 -7.27 1.97
C TRP A 62 15.25 -7.79 2.72
N PHE A 63 15.41 -8.83 3.55
CA PHE A 63 14.39 -9.37 4.44
C PHE A 63 14.91 -9.49 5.88
N TYR A 64 13.99 -9.52 6.84
CA TYR A 64 14.33 -9.73 8.25
C TYR A 64 13.36 -10.71 8.91
N THR A 65 13.87 -11.51 9.84
CA THR A 65 13.01 -12.31 10.71
C THR A 65 12.23 -11.40 11.64
N ALA A 66 10.91 -11.56 11.67
CA ALA A 66 10.01 -10.76 12.49
C ALA A 66 9.18 -11.63 13.42
N CYS A 67 8.85 -11.09 14.60
CA CYS A 67 7.80 -11.65 15.45
C CYS A 67 6.43 -11.41 14.80
N ILE A 68 5.38 -12.12 15.25
CA ILE A 68 3.99 -11.87 14.82
C ILE A 68 3.52 -10.43 15.09
N CYS A 69 4.21 -9.69 15.96
CA CYS A 69 3.99 -8.25 16.16
C CYS A 69 4.77 -7.34 15.18
N HIS A 70 5.35 -7.92 14.12
CA HIS A 70 6.14 -7.28 13.05
C HIS A 70 7.44 -6.59 13.48
N LYS A 71 7.87 -6.76 14.73
CA LYS A 71 9.17 -6.29 15.21
C LYS A 71 10.29 -7.24 14.77
N LYS A 72 11.42 -6.69 14.31
CA LYS A 72 12.65 -7.44 14.01
C LYS A 72 13.12 -8.20 15.24
N VAL A 73 13.51 -9.47 15.05
CA VAL A 73 14.04 -10.33 16.12
C VAL A 73 15.50 -10.67 15.83
N TYR A 74 16.24 -10.97 16.88
CA TYR A 74 17.63 -11.43 16.82
C TYR A 74 17.71 -12.85 17.41
N PRO A 75 18.58 -13.72 16.87
CA PRO A 75 18.84 -15.02 17.47
C PRO A 75 19.26 -14.86 18.94
N ASP A 76 18.85 -15.79 19.79
CA ASP A 76 19.36 -15.85 21.15
C ASP A 76 20.84 -16.28 21.10
N GLU A 77 21.74 -15.44 21.61
CA GLU A 77 23.18 -15.73 21.68
C GLU A 77 23.52 -16.81 22.71
N LYS A 78 22.53 -17.29 23.47
CA LYS A 78 22.67 -18.45 24.36
C LYS A 78 21.99 -19.66 23.73
N ASN A 79 22.80 -20.52 23.11
CA ASN A 79 22.76 -21.99 23.13
C ASN A 79 23.35 -22.58 21.83
N ILE A 80 24.65 -22.43 21.62
CA ILE A 80 25.40 -23.53 21.01
C ILE A 80 25.74 -24.49 22.15
N SER A 81 24.80 -25.37 22.52
CA SER A 81 25.20 -26.58 23.22
C SER A 81 25.81 -27.52 22.16
N PRO A 82 26.97 -28.13 22.41
CA PRO A 82 27.64 -29.00 21.42
C PRO A 82 26.93 -30.34 21.17
N GLU A 83 25.67 -30.52 21.61
CA GLU A 83 25.00 -31.83 21.60
C GLU A 83 23.95 -32.03 20.49
N VAL A 84 23.75 -31.09 19.57
CA VAL A 84 22.85 -31.30 18.42
C VAL A 84 23.65 -31.44 17.12
N THR A 85 24.52 -32.45 17.08
CA THR A 85 25.03 -33.04 15.82
C THR A 85 25.14 -34.56 15.98
N ARG A 86 23.99 -35.19 16.23
CA ARG A 86 23.66 -36.58 15.91
C ARG A 86 22.17 -36.49 15.58
N TYR A 87 21.72 -36.62 14.34
CA TYR A 87 21.94 -37.66 13.35
C TYR A 87 21.93 -37.08 11.94
#